data_AF-A0A1E5C561-F1
#
_entry.id   AF-A0A1E5C561-F1
#
_cell.length_a   1.000
_cell.length_b   1.000
_cell.length_c   1.000
_cell.angle_alpha   90.00
_cell.angle_beta   90.00
_cell.angle_gamma   90.00
#
_symmetry.space_group_name_H-M   'P 1'
#
loop_
_entity.id
_entity.type
_entity.pdbx_description
1 polymer ?
#
loop_
_entity_poly.entity_id
_entity_poly.type
_entity_poly.pdbx_seq_one_letter_code
_entity_poly.pdbx_strand_id
1 'polypeptide(L)'
;MSKKFLNKVTAERTVLSALNNHYADLEALEGLTSISIKSWAIKNSISHSDNRVITLLTLSNLCHKMSDRSQESFESIDESVMNEVMITIPSLFE
;
A
#
# COMPACT_ATOMS: atom_id res chain seq x y z
N MET A 1 -12.02 20.65 -12.58
CA MET A 1 -11.49 19.29 -12.38
C MET A 1 -10.61 19.32 -11.14
N SER A 2 -11.11 18.86 -9.99
CA SER A 2 -10.31 18.78 -8.76
C SER A 2 -9.15 17.83 -9.01
N LYS A 3 -7.93 18.37 -9.10
CA LYS A 3 -6.71 17.59 -8.91
C LYS A 3 -6.88 16.91 -7.55
N LYS A 4 -7.29 15.64 -7.54
CA LYS A 4 -7.38 14.86 -6.32
C LYS A 4 -5.94 14.78 -5.84
N PHE A 5 -5.59 15.65 -4.90
CA PHE A 5 -4.39 15.49 -4.09
C PHE A 5 -4.55 14.13 -3.40
N LEU A 6 -4.06 13.09 -4.04
CA LEU A 6 -4.11 11.72 -3.56
C LEU A 6 -2.98 11.56 -2.56
N ASN A 7 -3.07 12.35 -1.49
CA ASN A 7 -2.24 12.31 -0.31
C ASN A 7 -2.03 10.85 0.12
N LYS A 8 -0.83 10.54 0.63
CA LYS A 8 -0.39 9.21 1.11
C LYS A 8 -1.50 8.39 1.78
N VAL A 9 -2.29 9.05 2.64
CA VAL A 9 -3.43 8.46 3.35
C VAL A 9 -4.48 7.87 2.41
N THR A 10 -4.78 8.54 1.30
CA THR A 10 -5.72 8.07 0.27
C THR A 10 -5.16 6.87 -0.49
N ALA A 11 -3.86 6.88 -0.84
CA ALA A 11 -3.21 5.73 -1.48
C ALA A 11 -3.20 4.51 -0.54
N GLU A 12 -2.78 4.70 0.70
CA GLU A 12 -2.79 3.66 1.74
C GLU A 12 -4.19 3.08 1.95
N ARG A 13 -5.22 3.93 2.13
CA ARG A 13 -6.61 3.48 2.28
C ARG A 13 -7.11 2.70 1.06
N THR A 14 -6.70 3.08 -0.14
CA THR A 14 -7.08 2.39 -1.37
C THR A 14 -6.49 0.99 -1.41
N VAL A 15 -5.20 0.84 -1.08
CA VAL A 15 -4.53 -0.47 -1.02
C VAL A 15 -5.18 -1.35 0.06
N LEU A 16 -5.35 -0.81 1.27
CA LEU A 16 -5.98 -1.54 2.39
C LEU A 16 -7.40 -2.00 2.03
N SER A 17 -8.19 -1.11 1.44
CA SER A 17 -9.56 -1.44 1.04
C SER A 17 -9.58 -2.50 -0.07
N ALA A 18 -8.72 -2.39 -1.09
CA ALA A 18 -8.66 -3.37 -2.16
C ALA A 18 -8.24 -4.76 -1.63
N LEU A 19 -7.22 -4.81 -0.77
CA LEU A 19 -6.71 -6.05 -0.21
C LEU A 19 -7.73 -6.72 0.72
N ASN A 20 -8.32 -5.95 1.64
CA ASN A 20 -9.30 -6.48 2.59
C ASN A 20 -10.61 -6.90 1.91
N ASN A 21 -10.99 -6.27 0.78
CA ASN A 21 -12.14 -6.72 -0.01
C ASN A 21 -11.83 -8.00 -0.78
N HIS A 22 -10.63 -8.13 -1.35
CA HIS A 22 -10.26 -9.29 -2.13
C HIS A 22 -10.02 -10.52 -1.25
N TYR A 23 -9.32 -10.33 -0.13
CA TYR A 23 -9.05 -11.36 0.86
C TYR A 23 -10.00 -11.23 2.06
N ALA A 24 -11.31 -11.21 1.80
CA ALA A 24 -12.33 -11.06 2.84
C ALA A 24 -12.37 -12.24 3.85
N ASP A 25 -11.78 -13.38 3.50
CA ASP A 25 -11.63 -14.57 4.36
C ASP A 25 -10.44 -14.45 5.34
N LEU A 26 -9.55 -13.47 5.11
CA LEU A 26 -8.38 -13.23 5.94
C LEU A 26 -8.65 -12.12 6.96
N GLU A 27 -7.90 -12.13 8.05
CA GLU A 27 -7.86 -11.01 8.99
C GLU A 27 -7.45 -9.74 8.24
N ALA A 28 -8.16 -8.64 8.49
CA ALA A 28 -7.94 -7.39 7.79
C ALA A 28 -6.53 -6.84 8.04
N LEU A 29 -5.89 -6.32 7.00
CA LEU A 29 -4.69 -5.53 7.13
C LEU A 29 -5.05 -4.16 7.71
N GLU A 30 -4.48 -3.82 8.86
CA GLU A 30 -4.82 -2.62 9.63
C GLU A 30 -3.97 -1.39 9.25
N GLY A 31 -2.90 -1.57 8.47
CA GLY A 31 -2.02 -0.50 8.03
C GLY A 31 -0.96 -0.97 7.05
N LEU A 32 -0.40 -0.04 6.26
CA LEU A 32 0.63 -0.35 5.25
C LEU A 32 2.05 -0.29 5.80
N THR A 33 2.25 -0.29 7.12
CA THR A 33 3.61 -0.27 7.68
C THR A 33 4.23 -1.66 7.65
N SER A 34 5.56 -1.73 7.60
CA SER A 34 6.30 -3.01 7.69
C SER A 34 5.93 -3.84 8.92
N ILE A 35 5.56 -3.18 10.03
CA ILE A 35 5.13 -3.86 11.26
C ILE A 35 3.72 -4.43 11.06
N SER A 36 2.78 -3.63 10.55
CA SER A 36 1.41 -4.05 10.27
C SER A 36 1.36 -5.22 9.28
N ILE A 37 2.17 -5.17 8.21
CA ILE A 37 2.24 -6.22 7.18
C ILE A 37 2.79 -7.53 7.77
N LYS A 38 3.86 -7.47 8.57
CA LYS A 38 4.41 -8.65 9.25
C LYS A 38 3.40 -9.26 10.22
N SER A 39 2.74 -8.43 11.03
CA SER A 39 1.69 -8.88 11.94
C SER A 39 0.53 -9.52 11.20
N TRP A 40 0.09 -8.94 10.09
CA TRP A 40 -0.95 -9.52 9.23
C TRP A 40 -0.54 -10.86 8.63
N ALA A 41 0.70 -10.99 8.16
CA ALA A 41 1.22 -12.24 7.64
C ALA A 41 1.23 -13.33 8.73
N ILE A 42 1.63 -12.99 9.95
CA ILE A 42 1.60 -13.90 11.11
C ILE A 42 0.17 -14.31 11.44
N LYS A 43 -0.76 -13.35 11.54
CA LYS A 43 -2.19 -13.60 11.85
C LYS A 43 -2.83 -14.54 10.83
N ASN A 44 -2.48 -14.41 9.56
CA ASN A 44 -3.03 -15.20 8.45
C ASN A 44 -2.19 -16.43 8.08
N SER A 45 -1.17 -16.78 8.86
CA SER A 45 -0.26 -17.89 8.57
C SER A 45 0.40 -17.83 7.18
N ILE A 46 0.65 -16.61 6.68
CA ILE A 46 1.30 -16.35 5.39
C ILE A 46 2.82 -16.28 5.59
N SER A 47 3.56 -16.99 4.74
CA SER A 47 5.02 -16.97 4.77
C SER A 47 5.55 -15.56 4.47
N HIS A 48 6.65 -15.17 5.11
CA HIS A 48 7.29 -13.88 4.83
C HIS A 48 7.91 -13.82 3.43
N SER A 49 8.15 -14.99 2.81
CA SER A 49 8.61 -15.13 1.43
C SER A 49 7.44 -15.18 0.43
N ASP A 50 6.21 -15.07 0.90
CA ASP A 50 5.04 -15.04 0.02
C ASP A 50 5.06 -13.73 -0.80
N ASN A 51 4.77 -13.85 -2.10
CA ASN A 51 4.73 -12.70 -3.01
C ASN A 51 3.80 -11.60 -2.49
N ARG A 52 2.69 -11.93 -1.82
CA ARG A 52 1.76 -10.95 -1.24
C ARG A 52 2.44 -10.06 -0.20
N VAL A 53 3.23 -10.67 0.69
CA VAL A 53 3.97 -9.95 1.74
C VAL A 53 5.07 -9.09 1.13
N ILE A 54 5.80 -9.62 0.14
CA ILE A 54 6.86 -8.90 -0.56
C ILE A 54 6.29 -7.67 -1.29
N THR A 55 5.19 -7.85 -2.03
CA THR A 55 4.52 -6.77 -2.77
C THR A 55 3.95 -5.71 -1.84
N LEU A 56 3.38 -6.10 -0.70
CA LEU A 56 2.92 -5.16 0.32
C LEU A 56 4.06 -4.35 0.93
N LEU A 57 5.22 -4.96 1.18
CA LEU A 57 6.40 -4.26 1.67
C LEU A 57 6.96 -3.29 0.62
N THR A 58 6.89 -3.63 -0.67
CA THR A 58 7.23 -2.73 -1.77
C THR A 58 6.28 -1.52 -1.79
N LEU A 59 4.97 -1.75 -1.70
CA LEU A 59 3.97 -0.68 -1.62
C LEU A 59 4.17 0.21 -0.38
N SER A 60 4.45 -0.39 0.78
CA SER A 60 4.81 0.34 2.02
C SER A 60 5.97 1.31 1.77
N ASN A 61 7.04 0.83 1.15
CA ASN A 61 8.21 1.64 0.85
C ASN A 61 7.91 2.76 -0.15
N LEU A 62 7.10 2.50 -1.17
CA LEU A 62 6.65 3.51 -2.13
C LEU A 62 5.82 4.60 -1.44
N CYS A 63 4.84 4.22 -0.60
CA CYS A 63 4.04 5.16 0.18
C CYS A 63 4.87 5.93 1.23
N HIS A 64 5.92 5.32 1.80
CA HIS A 64 6.86 6.01 2.69
C HIS A 64 7.71 7.05 1.94
N LYS A 65 8.22 6.73 0.75
CA LYS A 65 8.97 7.69 -0.09
C LYS A 65 8.13 8.90 -0.50
N MET A 66 6.82 8.71 -0.73
CA MET A 66 5.89 9.83 -0.94
C MET A 66 5.77 10.72 0.30
N SER A 67 5.80 10.14 1.51
CA SER A 67 5.70 10.86 2.78
C SER A 67 6.90 11.76 3.05
N ASP A 68 8.10 11.27 2.73
CA ASP A 68 9.37 11.95 2.99
C ASP A 68 9.52 13.20 2.09
N ARG A 69 9.16 13.07 0.81
CA ARG A 69 9.14 14.21 -0.13
C ARG A 69 8.04 15.24 0.14
N SER A 70 6.98 14.85 0.86
CA SER A 70 5.88 15.76 1.22
C SER A 70 6.24 16.73 2.35
N GLN A 71 7.36 16.54 3.05
CA GLN A 71 7.82 17.47 4.09
C GLN A 71 8.67 18.64 3.54
N GLU A 72 9.20 18.55 2.32
CA GLU A 72 10.04 19.61 1.74
C GLU A 72 9.31 20.58 0.82
N SER A 73 8.15 20.23 0.25
CA SER A 73 7.30 21.19 -0.46
C SER A 73 5.90 20.63 -0.70
N PHE A 74 4.92 21.53 -0.80
CA PHE A 74 3.56 21.32 -1.31
C PHE A 74 3.53 20.88 -2.79
N GLU A 75 4.55 20.15 -3.25
CA GLU A 75 4.60 19.65 -4.62
C GLU A 75 3.65 18.46 -4.76
N SER A 76 2.93 18.49 -5.87
CA SER A 76 1.95 17.47 -6.22
C SER A 76 2.66 16.13 -6.30
N ILE A 77 2.06 15.09 -5.72
CA ILE A 77 2.62 13.72 -5.75
C ILE A 77 2.94 13.38 -7.20
N ASP A 78 4.16 12.88 -7.42
CA ASP A 78 4.63 12.46 -8.72
C ASP A 78 3.71 11.34 -9.25
N GLU A 79 3.02 11.64 -10.35
CA GLU A 79 2.00 10.77 -10.95
C GLU A 79 2.59 9.40 -11.32
N SER A 80 3.91 9.32 -11.55
CA SER A 80 4.62 8.07 -11.82
C SER A 80 4.56 7.11 -10.64
N VAL A 81 4.80 7.61 -9.42
CA VAL A 81 4.80 6.74 -8.22
C VAL A 81 3.38 6.30 -7.89
N MET A 82 2.38 7.15 -8.17
CA MET A 82 0.98 6.76 -8.03
C MET A 82 0.58 5.71 -9.07
N ASN A 83 1.04 5.84 -10.32
CA ASN A 83 0.81 4.86 -11.36
C ASN A 83 1.46 3.51 -11.00
N GLU A 84 2.67 3.52 -10.45
CA GLU A 84 3.31 2.30 -9.92
C GLU A 84 2.48 1.63 -8.82
N VAL A 85 1.94 2.38 -7.86
CA VAL A 85 1.03 1.84 -6.84
C VAL A 85 -0.21 1.22 -7.49
N MET A 86 -0.83 1.92 -8.45
CA MET A 86 -2.03 1.45 -9.16
C MET A 86 -1.77 0.19 -10.00
N ILE A 87 -0.57 0.02 -10.56
CA ILE A 87 -0.14 -1.17 -11.31
C ILE A 87 0.23 -2.31 -10.37
N THR A 88 0.78 -2.00 -9.19
CA THR A 88 1.25 -3.00 -8.23
C THR A 88 0.08 -3.64 -7.46
N ILE A 89 -1.00 -2.89 -7.19
CA ILE A 89 -2.20 -3.42 -6.53
C ILE A 89 -2.77 -4.67 -7.23
N PRO A 90 -3.03 -4.68 -8.56
CA PRO A 90 -3.56 -5.87 -9.22
C PRO A 90 -2.64 -7.09 -9.15
N SER A 91 -1.31 -6.90 -9.14
CA SER A 91 -0.34 -8.00 -8.97
C SER A 91 -0.40 -8.68 -7.59
N LEU A 92 -1.13 -8.13 -6.61
CA LEU A 92 -1.41 -8.81 -5.34
C LEU A 92 -2.46 -9.92 -5.46
N PHE A 93 -3.15 -10.01 -6.60
CA PHE A 93 -4.32 -10.86 -6.81
C PHE A 93 -4.12 -11.90 -7.94
N GLU A 94 -2.98 -11.86 -8.63
CA GLU A 94 -2.54 -12.83 -9.64
C GLU A 94 -1.66 -13.93 -9.01
#